data_AF-A0A3L7STT1-F1
#
_entry.id   AF-A0A3L7STT1-F1
#
_cell.length_a   1.000
_cell.length_b   1.000
_cell.length_c   1.000
_cell.angle_alpha   90.00
_cell.angle_beta   90.00
_cell.angle_gamma   90.00
#
_symmetry.space_group_name_H-M   'P 1'
#
loop_
_entity.id
_entity.type
_entity.pdbx_description
1 polymer ?
#
loop_
_entity_poly.entity_id
_entity_poly.type
_entity_poly.pdbx_seq_one_letter_code
_entity_poly.pdbx_strand_id
1 'polypeptide(L)'
;MSSSLLSGLSKQEIQAKIDRVPWYHEYDFPGGFRAKSSTPDTADHRALWGFLHEQLDKVDFKGKRVLEIGSWDGYWSFEAEKRGAARVLSTDDLSQNWSAGEGIQIARELLGSKIEVRQDVSVYSLKETLASEGPFDIIIYLGVYYHLFDPYYAFTQIRHLCGPDTIVLIDGPEGPALPEGTACLNFANHAIEFLPSKGA
;
A
#
# COMPACT_ATOMS: atom_id res chain seq x y z
N MET A 1 -5.15 18.10 -14.80
CA MET A 1 -6.42 17.45 -15.15
C MET A 1 -6.07 16.09 -15.71
N SER A 2 -6.30 15.01 -14.95
CA SER A 2 -6.06 13.65 -15.45
C SER A 2 -7.09 13.36 -16.54
N SER A 3 -6.64 12.96 -17.73
CA SER A 3 -7.53 12.46 -18.77
C SER A 3 -8.17 11.17 -18.27
N SER A 4 -9.49 11.05 -18.35
CA SER A 4 -10.19 9.80 -18.02
C SER A 4 -9.66 8.66 -18.89
N LEU A 5 -9.28 7.55 -18.26
CA LEU A 5 -8.72 6.35 -18.89
C LEU A 5 -9.79 5.49 -19.57
N LEU A 6 -11.06 5.71 -19.21
CA LEU A 6 -12.20 4.88 -19.61
C LEU A 6 -13.27 5.64 -20.39
N SER A 7 -13.21 6.98 -20.45
CA SER A 7 -14.21 7.79 -21.17
C SER A 7 -14.29 7.43 -22.64
N GLY A 8 -15.53 7.32 -23.15
CA GLY A 8 -15.79 7.00 -24.55
C GLY A 8 -15.66 5.51 -24.91
N LEU A 9 -15.22 4.65 -23.99
CA LEU A 9 -15.15 3.21 -24.21
C LEU A 9 -16.52 2.54 -23.98
N SER A 10 -16.82 1.53 -24.78
CA SER A 10 -17.93 0.59 -24.55
C SER A 10 -17.67 -0.30 -23.33
N LYS A 11 -18.73 -0.95 -22.83
CA LYS A 11 -18.61 -1.90 -21.71
C LYS A 11 -17.62 -3.03 -22.02
N GLN A 12 -17.63 -3.56 -23.24
CA GLN A 12 -16.69 -4.62 -23.64
C GLN A 12 -15.25 -4.11 -23.66
N GLU A 13 -15.00 -2.88 -24.14
CA GLU A 13 -13.65 -2.31 -24.19
C GLU A 13 -13.11 -2.00 -22.78
N ILE A 14 -13.96 -1.53 -21.87
CA ILE A 14 -13.57 -1.33 -20.46
C ILE A 14 -13.17 -2.67 -19.83
N GLN A 15 -14.00 -3.71 -19.98
CA GLN A 15 -13.67 -5.03 -19.43
C GLN A 15 -12.40 -5.60 -20.06
N ALA A 16 -12.23 -5.49 -21.38
CA ALA A 16 -11.02 -5.95 -22.06
C ALA A 16 -9.76 -5.19 -21.62
N LYS A 17 -9.89 -3.92 -21.20
CA LYS A 17 -8.79 -3.15 -20.61
C LYS A 17 -8.46 -3.67 -19.20
N ILE A 18 -9.47 -3.94 -18.37
CA ILE A 18 -9.28 -4.55 -17.04
C ILE A 18 -8.58 -5.91 -17.15
N ASP A 19 -9.02 -6.76 -18.08
CA ASP A 19 -8.49 -8.13 -18.25
C ASP A 19 -7.01 -8.18 -18.68
N ARG A 20 -6.45 -7.07 -19.18
CA ARG A 20 -5.04 -6.98 -19.59
C ARG A 20 -4.09 -6.60 -18.47
N VAL A 21 -4.61 -6.03 -17.38
CA VAL A 21 -3.78 -5.65 -16.24
C VAL A 21 -3.41 -6.92 -15.47
N PRO A 22 -2.12 -7.11 -15.11
CA PRO A 22 -1.69 -8.22 -14.28
C PRO A 22 -2.02 -7.93 -12.80
N TRP A 23 -3.28 -8.09 -12.43
CA TRP A 23 -3.77 -7.79 -11.08
C TRP A 23 -3.16 -8.71 -10.01
N TYR A 24 -2.83 -8.15 -8.86
CA TYR A 24 -2.53 -8.93 -7.67
C TYR A 24 -3.82 -9.23 -6.92
N HIS A 25 -4.61 -8.21 -6.61
CA HIS A 25 -5.91 -8.34 -5.92
C HIS A 25 -7.08 -8.55 -6.89
N GLU A 26 -8.18 -9.08 -6.35
CA GLU A 26 -9.44 -9.22 -7.09
C GLU A 26 -10.38 -8.05 -6.79
N TYR A 27 -11.11 -7.59 -7.80
CA TYR A 27 -12.06 -6.49 -7.65
C TYR A 27 -13.42 -6.84 -8.26
N ASP A 28 -14.48 -6.44 -7.55
CA ASP A 28 -15.82 -6.26 -8.08
C ASP A 28 -16.11 -4.76 -8.17
N PHE A 29 -16.17 -4.23 -9.40
CA PHE A 29 -16.39 -2.80 -9.64
C PHE A 29 -17.87 -2.48 -9.95
N PRO A 30 -18.31 -1.23 -9.71
CA PRO A 30 -19.61 -0.74 -10.19
C PRO A 30 -19.81 -1.00 -11.68
N GLY A 31 -21.06 -1.25 -12.10
CA GLY A 31 -21.38 -1.59 -13.49
C GLY A 31 -21.13 -3.06 -13.86
N GLY A 32 -20.69 -3.87 -12.89
CA GLY A 32 -20.49 -5.31 -13.04
C GLY A 32 -19.17 -5.68 -13.72
N PHE A 33 -18.20 -4.77 -13.74
CA PHE A 33 -16.85 -5.10 -14.17
C PHE A 33 -16.10 -5.86 -13.07
N ARG A 34 -15.19 -6.74 -13.47
CA ARG A 34 -14.41 -7.55 -12.53
C ARG A 34 -12.95 -7.62 -12.92
N ALA A 35 -12.07 -7.52 -11.93
CA ALA A 35 -10.66 -7.87 -12.09
C ALA A 35 -10.41 -9.22 -11.40
N LYS A 36 -9.63 -10.09 -12.07
CA LYS A 36 -9.19 -11.36 -11.51
C LYS A 36 -7.69 -11.32 -11.29
N SER A 37 -7.24 -11.91 -10.18
CA SER A 37 -5.81 -12.03 -9.91
C SER A 37 -5.14 -12.86 -11.00
N SER A 38 -3.95 -12.41 -11.41
CA SER A 38 -3.09 -13.12 -12.35
C SER A 38 -2.04 -13.98 -11.64
N THR A 39 -2.07 -14.04 -10.30
CA THR A 39 -1.06 -14.75 -9.50
C THR A 39 -1.30 -16.27 -9.47
N PRO A 40 -0.26 -17.12 -9.56
CA PRO A 40 -0.41 -18.58 -9.53
C PRO A 40 -1.09 -19.10 -8.24
N ASP A 41 -0.78 -18.50 -7.09
CA ASP A 41 -1.22 -18.93 -5.76
C ASP A 41 -2.42 -18.12 -5.25
N THR A 42 -3.35 -17.76 -6.15
CA THR A 42 -4.50 -16.88 -5.83
C THR A 42 -5.32 -17.40 -4.63
N ALA A 43 -5.42 -18.71 -4.42
CA ALA A 43 -6.18 -19.27 -3.29
C ALA A 43 -5.56 -18.91 -1.93
N ASP A 44 -4.24 -19.01 -1.81
CA ASP A 44 -3.51 -18.67 -0.58
C ASP A 44 -3.52 -17.16 -0.36
N HIS A 45 -3.37 -16.37 -1.43
CA HIS A 45 -3.53 -14.92 -1.37
C HIS A 45 -4.92 -14.50 -0.88
N ARG A 46 -6.00 -15.14 -1.35
CA ARG A 46 -7.36 -14.84 -0.84
C ARG A 46 -7.49 -15.09 0.66
N ALA A 47 -6.87 -16.15 1.18
CA ALA A 47 -6.88 -16.43 2.62
C ALA A 47 -6.12 -15.34 3.39
N LEU A 48 -4.95 -14.92 2.89
CA LEU A 48 -4.19 -13.80 3.45
C LEU A 48 -4.99 -12.49 3.41
N TRP A 49 -5.60 -12.13 2.28
CA TRP A 49 -6.41 -10.91 2.16
C TRP A 49 -7.61 -10.93 3.11
N GLY A 50 -8.25 -12.09 3.27
CA GLY A 50 -9.33 -12.27 4.26
C GLY A 50 -8.83 -12.03 5.69
N PHE A 51 -7.69 -12.61 6.06
CA PHE A 51 -7.06 -12.37 7.37
C PHE A 51 -6.70 -10.88 7.57
N LEU A 52 -6.10 -10.24 6.56
CA LEU A 52 -5.74 -8.83 6.59
C LEU A 52 -6.97 -7.95 6.78
N HIS A 53 -8.07 -8.24 6.07
CA HIS A 53 -9.35 -7.56 6.29
C HIS A 53 -9.81 -7.65 7.74
N GLU A 54 -9.78 -8.83 8.34
CA GLU A 54 -10.17 -9.03 9.75
C GLU A 54 -9.28 -8.22 10.72
N GLN A 55 -8.00 -8.03 10.40
CA GLN A 55 -7.12 -7.18 11.21
C GLN A 55 -7.40 -5.70 11.00
N LEU A 56 -7.61 -5.26 9.75
CA LEU A 56 -7.95 -3.88 9.41
C LEU A 56 -9.29 -3.46 10.04
N ASP A 57 -10.26 -4.37 10.18
CA ASP A 57 -11.54 -4.09 10.84
C ASP A 57 -11.42 -3.78 12.34
N LYS A 58 -10.24 -4.04 12.95
CA LYS A 58 -9.94 -3.68 14.35
C LYS A 58 -9.35 -2.27 14.48
N VAL A 59 -9.11 -1.57 13.38
CA VAL A 59 -8.50 -0.24 13.34
C VAL A 59 -9.54 0.79 12.91
N ASP A 60 -9.64 1.90 13.65
CA ASP A 60 -10.56 2.99 13.29
C ASP A 60 -9.94 3.92 12.25
N PHE A 61 -10.36 3.77 10.99
CA PHE A 61 -9.96 4.61 9.87
C PHE A 61 -10.76 5.92 9.78
N LYS A 62 -11.85 6.09 10.54
CA LYS A 62 -12.76 7.21 10.32
C LYS A 62 -12.07 8.55 10.57
N GLY A 63 -12.08 9.39 9.55
CA GLY A 63 -11.49 10.73 9.59
C GLY A 63 -9.96 10.75 9.62
N LYS A 64 -9.30 9.59 9.46
CA LYS A 64 -7.84 9.45 9.56
C LYS A 64 -7.12 9.82 8.27
N ARG A 65 -5.87 10.28 8.41
CA ARG A 65 -4.90 10.43 7.32
C ARG A 65 -4.12 9.12 7.21
N VAL A 66 -4.26 8.45 6.07
CA VAL A 66 -3.68 7.13 5.81
C VAL A 66 -2.59 7.25 4.76
N LEU A 67 -1.47 6.58 4.98
CA LEU A 67 -0.44 6.33 3.98
C LEU A 67 -0.40 4.83 3.69
N GLU A 68 -0.46 4.44 2.42
CA GLU A 68 -0.09 3.09 1.97
C GLU A 68 1.27 3.14 1.26
N ILE A 69 2.17 2.23 1.61
CA ILE A 69 3.50 2.09 1.00
C ILE A 69 3.57 0.75 0.28
N GLY A 70 3.96 0.78 -1.00
CA GLY A 70 4.00 -0.40 -1.85
C GLY A 70 2.59 -0.82 -2.30
N SER A 71 1.78 0.14 -2.74
CA SER A 71 0.34 -0.06 -2.94
C SER A 71 -0.04 -1.00 -4.08
N TRP A 72 0.87 -1.29 -5.01
CA TRP A 72 0.61 -2.16 -6.16
C TRP A 72 -0.57 -1.68 -7.02
N ASP A 73 -1.73 -2.34 -6.90
CA ASP A 73 -2.99 -2.02 -7.58
C ASP A 73 -3.96 -1.19 -6.71
N GLY A 74 -3.53 -0.79 -5.50
CA GLY A 74 -4.21 0.17 -4.62
C GLY A 74 -5.27 -0.40 -3.70
N TYR A 75 -5.37 -1.73 -3.59
CA TYR A 75 -6.48 -2.40 -2.91
C TYR A 75 -6.69 -1.92 -1.47
N TRP A 76 -5.62 -1.84 -0.68
CA TRP A 76 -5.73 -1.43 0.71
C TRP A 76 -5.98 0.07 0.86
N SER A 77 -5.52 0.91 -0.06
CA SER A 77 -5.89 2.33 -0.14
C SER A 77 -7.39 2.52 -0.37
N PHE A 78 -7.99 1.79 -1.31
CA PHE A 78 -9.43 1.87 -1.55
C PHE A 78 -10.24 1.35 -0.37
N GLU A 79 -9.76 0.28 0.27
CA GLU A 79 -10.38 -0.29 1.46
C GLU A 79 -10.26 0.63 2.69
N ALA A 80 -9.18 1.42 2.80
CA ALA A 80 -9.05 2.47 3.80
C ALA A 80 -10.01 3.65 3.54
N GLU A 81 -10.13 4.10 2.28
CA GLU A 81 -11.10 5.14 1.88
C GLU A 81 -12.54 4.69 2.19
N LYS A 82 -12.89 3.46 1.84
CA LYS A 82 -14.20 2.85 2.11
C LYS A 82 -14.51 2.75 3.60
N ARG A 83 -13.50 2.57 4.47
CA ARG A 83 -13.63 2.61 5.94
C ARG A 83 -13.73 4.03 6.51
N GLY A 84 -13.72 5.07 5.67
CA GLY A 84 -13.98 6.45 6.07
C GLY A 84 -12.74 7.27 6.37
N ALA A 85 -11.56 6.87 5.88
CA ALA A 85 -10.37 7.72 5.92
C ALA A 85 -10.67 9.09 5.29
N ALA A 86 -10.20 10.17 5.92
CA ALA A 86 -10.39 11.53 5.40
C ALA A 86 -9.43 11.84 4.25
N ARG A 87 -8.25 11.23 4.27
CA ARG A 87 -7.23 11.33 3.24
C ARG A 87 -6.50 10.01 3.15
N VAL A 88 -6.27 9.52 1.93
CA VAL A 88 -5.44 8.36 1.66
C VAL A 88 -4.40 8.74 0.61
N LEU A 89 -3.13 8.60 0.97
CA LEU A 89 -2.01 8.71 0.04
C LEU A 89 -1.48 7.31 -0.24
N SER A 90 -1.61 6.87 -1.49
CA SER A 90 -1.11 5.60 -1.99
C SER A 90 0.25 5.83 -2.64
N THR A 91 1.27 5.14 -2.14
CA THR A 91 2.65 5.27 -2.64
C THR A 91 3.20 3.96 -3.18
N ASP A 92 3.98 4.04 -4.25
CA ASP A 92 4.66 2.91 -4.86
C ASP A 92 5.92 3.38 -5.61
N ASP A 93 6.78 2.45 -5.98
CA ASP A 93 7.95 2.66 -6.82
C ASP A 93 7.78 1.90 -8.14
N LEU A 94 7.37 2.61 -9.20
CA LEU A 94 7.12 2.04 -10.52
C LEU A 94 8.31 1.28 -11.11
N SER A 95 9.54 1.57 -10.67
CA SER A 95 10.71 0.80 -11.15
C SER A 95 10.64 -0.68 -10.75
N GLN A 96 9.83 -1.01 -9.75
CA GLN A 96 9.62 -2.36 -9.21
C GLN A 96 8.21 -2.90 -9.52
N ASN A 97 7.34 -2.09 -10.12
CA ASN A 97 5.96 -2.46 -10.42
C ASN A 97 5.81 -3.06 -11.83
N TRP A 98 5.87 -4.38 -11.91
CA TRP A 98 5.55 -5.21 -13.09
C TRP A 98 4.16 -4.98 -13.73
N SER A 99 3.20 -4.30 -13.07
CA SER A 99 1.91 -3.90 -13.66
C SER A 99 1.90 -2.51 -14.31
N ALA A 100 3.06 -1.84 -14.35
CA ALA A 100 3.25 -0.48 -14.87
C ALA A 100 2.31 0.57 -14.24
N GLY A 101 1.70 0.26 -13.10
CA GLY A 101 0.81 1.15 -12.37
C GLY A 101 -0.56 1.38 -13.00
N GLU A 102 -0.93 0.67 -14.06
CA GLU A 102 -2.22 0.90 -14.73
C GLU A 102 -3.41 0.46 -13.87
N GLY A 103 -3.24 -0.61 -13.08
CA GLY A 103 -4.30 -1.19 -12.25
C GLY A 103 -4.91 -0.20 -11.26
N ILE A 104 -4.09 0.47 -10.46
CA ILE A 104 -4.58 1.45 -9.47
C ILE A 104 -5.31 2.62 -10.14
N GLN A 105 -4.88 3.07 -11.32
CA GLN A 105 -5.54 4.18 -12.00
C GLN A 105 -6.91 3.78 -12.55
N ILE A 106 -7.02 2.58 -13.13
CA ILE A 106 -8.29 2.01 -13.59
C ILE A 106 -9.23 1.78 -12.41
N ALA A 107 -8.76 1.16 -11.34
CA ALA A 107 -9.55 0.90 -10.14
C ALA A 107 -10.06 2.19 -9.51
N ARG A 108 -9.19 3.21 -9.40
CA ARG A 108 -9.54 4.53 -8.87
C ARG A 108 -10.65 5.20 -9.66
N GLU A 109 -10.59 5.13 -11.00
CA GLU A 109 -11.64 5.69 -11.86
C GLU A 109 -12.96 4.92 -11.75
N LEU A 110 -12.92 3.59 -11.78
CA LEU A 110 -14.12 2.74 -11.67
C LEU A 110 -14.81 2.84 -10.31
N LEU A 111 -14.03 3.01 -9.23
CA LEU A 111 -14.55 3.17 -7.87
C LEU A 111 -15.00 4.61 -7.59
N GLY A 112 -14.71 5.58 -8.47
CA GLY A 112 -14.94 7.00 -8.21
C GLY A 112 -14.14 7.51 -7.00
N SER A 113 -12.98 6.89 -6.76
CA SER A 113 -12.15 7.09 -5.58
C SER A 113 -11.40 8.43 -5.63
N LYS A 114 -11.16 9.01 -4.45
CA LYS A 114 -10.45 10.28 -4.25
C LYS A 114 -9.04 10.09 -3.69
N ILE A 115 -8.56 8.85 -3.55
CA ILE A 115 -7.19 8.63 -3.10
C ILE A 115 -6.19 9.41 -3.94
N GLU A 116 -5.12 9.85 -3.29
CA GLU A 116 -3.96 10.46 -3.94
C GLU A 116 -2.98 9.34 -4.30
N VAL A 117 -2.43 9.36 -5.51
CA VAL A 117 -1.56 8.28 -6.01
C VAL A 117 -0.21 8.86 -6.41
N ARG A 118 0.86 8.33 -5.82
CA ARG A 118 2.26 8.70 -6.06
C ARG A 118 3.09 7.43 -6.31
N GLN A 119 3.28 7.07 -7.56
CA GLN A 119 3.97 5.82 -7.94
C GLN A 119 5.47 6.03 -8.24
N ASP A 120 6.01 7.17 -7.83
CA ASP A 120 7.39 7.60 -7.97
C ASP A 120 8.09 7.72 -6.60
N VAL A 121 7.61 6.99 -5.58
CA VAL A 121 8.05 7.12 -4.20
C VAL A 121 8.55 5.79 -3.66
N SER A 122 9.86 5.70 -3.48
CA SER A 122 10.48 4.57 -2.79
C SER A 122 10.32 4.68 -1.29
N VAL A 123 10.15 3.53 -0.61
CA VAL A 123 10.18 3.45 0.86
C VAL A 123 11.51 3.97 1.44
N TYR A 124 12.60 3.95 0.66
CA TYR A 124 13.91 4.46 1.08
C TYR A 124 14.05 5.98 1.07
N SER A 125 13.10 6.70 0.44
CA SER A 125 13.12 8.16 0.28
C SER A 125 11.93 8.87 0.96
N LEU A 126 11.23 8.20 1.88
CA LEU A 126 10.02 8.77 2.51
C LEU A 126 10.29 10.07 3.26
N LYS A 127 11.41 10.17 3.99
CA LYS A 127 11.75 11.38 4.75
C LYS A 127 11.90 12.59 3.84
N GLU A 128 12.65 12.45 2.75
CA GLU A 128 12.88 13.55 1.81
C GLU A 128 11.65 13.87 0.97
N THR A 129 10.86 12.85 0.63
CA THR A 129 9.74 13.00 -0.32
C THR A 129 8.45 13.41 0.37
N LEU A 130 8.18 12.93 1.58
CA LEU A 130 6.87 13.02 2.25
C LEU A 130 6.92 13.65 3.64
N ALA A 131 8.05 14.18 4.12
CA ALA A 131 8.09 14.76 5.47
C ALA A 131 7.09 15.90 5.69
N SER A 132 6.77 16.68 4.65
CA SER A 132 5.75 17.73 4.72
C SER A 132 4.31 17.20 4.66
N GLU A 133 4.13 15.93 4.29
CA GLU A 133 2.83 15.27 4.18
C GLU A 133 2.46 14.49 5.44
N GLY A 134 3.40 14.27 6.36
CA GLY A 134 3.19 13.64 7.66
C GLY A 134 2.78 14.62 8.78
N PRO A 135 2.63 14.12 10.02
CA PRO A 135 2.52 12.69 10.34
C PRO A 135 1.20 12.10 9.81
N PHE A 136 1.18 10.79 9.61
CA PHE A 136 -0.02 10.03 9.27
C PHE A 136 -0.57 9.33 10.50
N ASP A 137 -1.90 9.20 10.59
CA ASP A 137 -2.53 8.49 11.71
C ASP A 137 -2.38 6.97 11.56
N ILE A 138 -2.43 6.48 10.31
CA ILE A 138 -2.31 5.06 9.98
C ILE A 138 -1.34 4.92 8.80
N ILE A 139 -0.40 4.00 8.91
CA ILE A 139 0.50 3.61 7.82
C ILE A 139 0.27 2.13 7.51
N ILE A 140 -0.11 1.82 6.27
CA ILE A 140 -0.28 0.48 5.72
C ILE A 140 1.01 0.10 5.00
N TYR A 141 1.65 -0.98 5.45
CA TYR A 141 2.92 -1.51 4.93
C TYR A 141 2.87 -3.04 4.85
N LEU A 142 1.93 -3.53 4.04
CA LEU A 142 1.60 -4.96 3.92
C LEU A 142 2.32 -5.56 2.71
N GLY A 143 3.09 -6.62 2.90
CA GLY A 143 3.67 -7.36 1.79
C GLY A 143 4.94 -6.74 1.17
N VAL A 144 5.69 -5.92 1.91
CA VAL A 144 6.80 -5.13 1.32
C VAL A 144 8.19 -5.47 1.84
N TYR A 145 8.41 -5.52 3.16
CA TYR A 145 9.77 -5.46 3.73
C TYR A 145 10.70 -6.59 3.29
N TYR A 146 10.15 -7.77 2.96
CA TYR A 146 10.93 -8.94 2.55
C TYR A 146 11.39 -8.89 1.09
N HIS A 147 10.95 -7.90 0.32
CA HIS A 147 11.49 -7.59 -1.00
C HIS A 147 12.67 -6.61 -0.95
N LEU A 148 12.96 -6.04 0.22
CA LEU A 148 13.95 -5.00 0.37
C LEU A 148 15.35 -5.55 0.67
N PHE A 149 16.35 -4.85 0.13
CA PHE A 149 17.73 -5.09 0.50
C PHE A 149 18.02 -4.74 1.98
N ASP A 150 17.51 -3.60 2.46
CA ASP A 150 17.67 -3.10 3.83
C ASP A 150 16.30 -2.73 4.44
N PRO A 151 15.55 -3.70 4.99
CA PRO A 151 14.27 -3.44 5.63
C PRO A 151 14.37 -2.54 6.87
N TYR A 152 15.51 -2.51 7.57
CA TYR A 152 15.68 -1.65 8.75
C TYR A 152 15.79 -0.17 8.36
N TYR A 153 16.42 0.13 7.24
CA TYR A 153 16.41 1.48 6.70
C TYR A 153 14.99 1.91 6.28
N ALA A 154 14.22 1.02 5.64
CA ALA A 154 12.81 1.30 5.33
C ALA A 154 11.97 1.59 6.59
N PHE A 155 12.14 0.82 7.66
CA PHE A 155 11.50 1.09 8.95
C PHE A 155 11.87 2.47 9.52
N THR A 156 13.12 2.90 9.35
CA THR A 156 13.57 4.23 9.76
C THR A 156 12.91 5.33 8.91
N GLN A 157 12.72 5.10 7.62
CA GLN A 157 12.02 6.02 6.73
C GLN A 157 10.54 6.16 7.12
N ILE A 158 9.85 5.04 7.40
CA ILE A 158 8.46 5.03 7.89
C ILE A 158 8.33 5.84 9.19
N ARG A 159 9.28 5.66 10.11
CA ARG A 159 9.31 6.37 11.40
C ARG A 159 9.25 7.89 11.25
N HIS A 160 9.86 8.46 10.20
CA HIS A 160 9.82 9.92 9.97
C HIS A 160 8.41 10.45 9.68
N LEU A 161 7.48 9.57 9.34
CA LEU A 161 6.09 9.89 9.04
C LEU A 161 5.13 9.55 10.19
N CYS A 162 5.64 9.02 11.30
CA CYS A 162 4.86 8.68 12.49
C CYS A 162 4.77 9.86 13.48
N GLY A 163 3.58 10.06 14.04
CA GLY A 163 3.34 10.78 15.28
C GLY A 163 3.20 9.85 16.49
N PRO A 164 2.92 10.38 17.68
CA PRO A 164 2.85 9.60 18.92
C PRO A 164 1.83 8.46 18.90
N ASP A 165 0.70 8.66 18.22
CA ASP A 165 -0.44 7.74 18.18
C ASP A 165 -0.57 7.02 16.83
N THR A 166 0.44 7.11 15.96
CA THR A 166 0.41 6.45 14.66
C THR A 166 0.37 4.93 14.80
N ILE A 167 -0.56 4.30 14.10
CA ILE A 167 -0.62 2.84 13.96
C ILE A 167 0.07 2.46 12.65
N VAL A 168 1.07 1.59 12.72
CA VAL A 168 1.72 1.00 11.54
C VAL A 168 1.26 -0.45 11.41
N LEU A 169 0.59 -0.77 10.31
CA LEU A 169 0.15 -2.12 9.96
C LEU A 169 1.20 -2.74 9.06
N ILE A 170 1.84 -3.82 9.52
CA ILE A 170 2.91 -4.52 8.80
C ILE A 170 2.51 -5.98 8.63
N ASP A 171 2.69 -6.51 7.43
CA ASP A 171 2.51 -7.92 7.10
C ASP A 171 3.69 -8.42 6.26
N GLY A 172 4.02 -9.69 6.46
CA GLY A 172 5.02 -10.43 5.73
C GLY A 172 5.39 -11.72 6.46
N PRO A 173 6.26 -12.54 5.86
CA PRO A 173 6.72 -13.76 6.51
C PRO A 173 7.51 -13.40 7.77
N GLU A 174 7.02 -13.85 8.92
CA GLU A 174 7.86 -13.94 10.10
C GLU A 174 8.99 -14.92 9.78
N GLY A 175 10.25 -14.51 10.02
CA GLY A 175 11.30 -15.51 10.24
C GLY A 175 10.84 -16.46 11.36
N PRO A 176 11.36 -17.69 11.45
CA PRO A 176 10.99 -18.59 12.54
C PRO A 176 11.14 -17.86 13.88
N ALA A 177 10.10 -17.95 14.73
CA ALA A 177 9.95 -17.31 16.03
C ALA A 177 11.20 -16.56 16.52
N LEU A 178 11.15 -15.23 16.53
CA LEU A 178 12.29 -14.36 16.85
C LEU A 178 12.95 -14.80 18.18
N PRO A 179 14.23 -15.22 18.18
CA PRO A 179 14.90 -15.71 19.37
C PRO A 179 14.99 -14.65 20.49
N GLU A 180 15.18 -15.12 21.73
CA GLU A 180 15.56 -14.25 22.84
C GLU A 180 16.85 -13.48 22.49
N GLY A 181 16.83 -12.14 22.65
CA GLY A 181 17.93 -11.26 22.25
C GLY A 181 17.79 -10.61 20.86
N THR A 182 16.68 -10.83 20.15
CA THR A 182 16.38 -10.10 18.91
C THR A 182 16.33 -8.59 19.15
N ALA A 183 16.99 -7.83 18.26
CA ALA A 183 16.95 -6.38 18.30
C ALA A 183 15.56 -5.86 17.90
N CYS A 184 14.85 -5.24 18.85
CA CYS A 184 13.56 -4.62 18.61
C CYS A 184 13.74 -3.10 18.42
N LEU A 185 13.21 -2.54 17.33
CA LEU A 185 13.16 -1.10 17.13
C LEU A 185 11.84 -0.53 17.65
N ASN A 186 11.89 0.32 18.67
CA ASN A 186 10.71 1.04 19.14
C ASN A 186 10.43 2.26 18.24
N PHE A 187 9.44 2.14 17.35
CA PHE A 187 9.01 3.18 16.41
C PHE A 187 8.53 4.50 17.05
N ALA A 188 8.27 4.54 18.36
CA ALA A 188 7.89 5.76 19.08
C ALA A 188 9.09 6.56 19.65
N ASN A 189 10.29 5.97 19.78
CA ASN A 189 11.47 6.68 20.31
C ASN A 189 12.27 7.48 19.26
N HIS A 190 11.96 8.77 19.10
CA HIS A 190 12.59 9.63 18.08
C HIS A 190 14.04 10.04 18.37
N ALA A 191 14.58 9.68 19.55
CA ALA A 191 15.98 9.94 19.91
C ALA A 191 16.96 8.91 19.31
N ILE A 192 16.44 7.82 18.73
CA ILE A 192 17.26 6.82 18.04
C ILE A 192 17.41 7.26 16.59
N GLU A 193 18.59 7.77 16.24
CA GLU A 193 18.99 7.92 14.85
C GLU A 193 19.56 6.58 14.38
N PHE A 194 18.78 5.85 13.56
CA PHE A 194 19.33 4.70 12.86
C PHE A 194 20.24 5.23 11.75
N LEU A 195 21.54 5.01 11.92
CA LEU A 195 22.54 5.26 10.89
C LEU A 195 22.65 3.97 10.05
N PRO A 196 22.02 3.89 8.86
CA PRO A 196 22.20 2.72 8.01
C PRO A 196 23.71 2.55 7.74
N SER A 197 24.18 1.30 7.76
CA SER A 197 25.55 1.01 7.36
C SER A 197 25.75 1.57 5.94
N LYS A 198 26.77 2.40 5.75
CA LYS A 198 27.19 2.83 4.41
C LYS A 198 27.72 1.60 3.67
N GLY A 199 26.84 0.86 3.02
CA GLY A 199 27.15 -0.29 2.16
C GLY A 199 26.21 -1.47 2.41
N ALA A 200 25.51 -1.92 1.38
CA ALA A 200 26.15 -2.65 0.27
C ALA A 200 25.72 -2.08 -1.08
#